data_AF-A0AAD1L406-F1
#
_entry.id   AF-A0AAD1L406-F1
#
_cell.length_a   1.000
_cell.length_b   1.000
_cell.length_c   1.000
_cell.angle_alpha   90.00
_cell.angle_beta   90.00
_cell.angle_gamma   90.00
#
_symmetry.space_group_name_H-M   'P 1'
#
loop_
_entity.id
_entity.type
_entity.pdbx_description
1 polymer ?
#
loop_
_entity_poly.entity_id
_entity_poly.type
_entity_poly.pdbx_seq_one_letter_code
_entity_poly.pdbx_strand_id
1 'polypeptide(L)'
;MKHGIKALLITLSLTCAGMAQSALAAEPVAKSQATQAKADATGVAQSKATQPAKASDDEGTRVSINSASAEDLARVMNGVGLKKAQAIVSYREEYGPFKTVEDLKQVPGMGSSLVERNLAVLTL
;
A
#
# COMPACT_ATOMS: atom_id res chain seq x y z
N MET A 1 49.14 -26.48 8.76
CA MET A 1 50.11 -25.38 8.95
C MET A 1 49.30 -24.14 9.30
N LYS A 2 49.37 -23.68 10.56
CA LYS A 2 48.51 -22.63 11.14
C LYS A 2 49.39 -21.59 11.82
N HIS A 3 49.80 -20.53 11.12
CA HIS A 3 50.37 -19.31 11.70
C HIS A 3 49.77 -18.16 10.87
N GLY A 4 49.16 -17.11 11.41
CA GLY A 4 49.39 -16.46 12.69
C GLY A 4 49.66 -14.98 12.38
N ILE A 5 48.86 -14.09 12.96
CA ILE A 5 49.15 -12.67 13.22
C ILE A 5 49.61 -11.84 12.02
N LYS A 6 48.66 -11.19 11.34
CA LYS A 6 48.91 -9.92 10.65
C LYS A 6 48.56 -8.78 11.61
N ALA A 7 49.61 -8.20 12.18
CA ALA A 7 49.78 -6.88 12.80
C ALA A 7 48.50 -6.10 13.16
N LEU A 8 48.17 -5.84 14.43
CA LEU A 8 48.94 -5.14 15.47
C LEU A 8 49.17 -3.64 15.12
N LEU A 9 48.32 -2.81 15.75
CA LEU A 9 48.55 -1.48 16.33
C LEU A 9 48.93 -0.32 15.42
N ILE A 10 48.15 0.76 15.53
CA ILE A 10 48.53 2.14 15.92
C ILE A 10 47.18 2.88 16.04
N THR A 11 46.52 2.93 17.21
CA THR A 11 46.70 3.91 18.31
C THR A 11 46.82 5.36 17.86
N LEU A 12 46.26 6.25 18.69
CA LEU A 12 46.49 7.69 18.75
C LEU A 12 45.36 8.48 18.05
N SER A 13 44.29 8.79 18.76
CA SER A 13 44.21 9.97 19.65
C SER A 13 43.10 10.88 19.10
N LEU A 14 42.46 11.81 19.80
CA LEU A 14 42.69 12.42 21.09
C LEU A 14 41.39 13.20 21.40
N THR A 15 40.78 12.91 22.54
CA THR A 15 40.33 13.87 23.56
C THR A 15 39.31 15.00 23.26
N CYS A 16 38.73 15.45 24.38
CA CYS A 16 37.96 16.67 24.66
C CYS A 16 36.50 16.69 24.18
N ALA A 17 35.49 16.96 24.99
CA ALA A 17 35.32 17.31 26.41
C ALA A 17 33.83 17.01 26.72
N GLY A 18 33.36 16.59 27.89
CA GLY A 18 33.61 17.18 29.22
C GLY A 18 32.47 18.15 29.57
N MET A 19 31.85 17.96 30.75
CA MET A 19 30.83 18.77 31.45
C MET A 19 29.38 18.68 30.98
N ALA A 20 28.35 18.64 31.84
CA ALA A 20 28.15 18.41 33.27
C ALA A 20 26.62 18.42 33.50
N GLN A 21 26.18 17.88 34.64
CA GLN A 21 24.86 17.99 35.29
C GLN A 21 23.90 19.10 34.81
N SER A 22 22.59 18.83 34.82
CA SER A 22 21.76 19.21 35.99
C SER A 22 20.29 18.78 35.85
N ALA A 23 19.66 18.66 37.01
CA ALA A 23 18.30 18.22 37.28
C ALA A 23 17.23 19.33 37.11
N LEU A 24 15.99 18.91 37.33
CA LEU A 24 14.77 19.66 37.72
C LEU A 24 13.84 20.24 36.64
N ALA A 25 12.62 19.67 36.67
CA ALA A 25 11.31 20.34 36.68
C ALA A 25 10.69 20.88 35.37
N ALA A 26 9.35 20.78 35.40
CA ALA A 26 8.34 21.62 34.74
C ALA A 26 7.74 21.17 33.38
N GLU A 27 6.48 20.71 33.49
CA GLU A 27 5.28 21.08 32.70
C GLU A 27 5.21 20.76 31.19
N PRO A 28 4.02 20.30 30.74
CA PRO A 28 3.33 21.13 29.76
C PRO A 28 1.86 21.36 30.12
N VAL A 29 1.58 22.59 30.56
CA VAL A 29 0.24 23.18 30.52
C VAL A 29 0.00 23.82 29.15
N ALA A 30 -1.26 23.75 28.73
CA ALA A 30 -1.86 24.15 27.47
C ALA A 30 -1.58 25.58 26.93
N LYS A 31 -1.55 25.72 25.59
CA LYS A 31 -2.32 26.68 24.74
C LYS A 31 -1.95 26.46 23.25
N SER A 32 -2.83 26.08 22.33
CA SER A 32 -4.00 26.78 21.73
C SER A 32 -3.67 28.02 20.88
N GLN A 33 -4.06 27.92 19.59
CA GLN A 33 -4.49 28.95 18.61
C GLN A 33 -3.38 29.69 17.84
N ALA A 34 -3.47 30.08 16.55
CA ALA A 34 -4.54 30.30 15.56
C ALA A 34 -3.91 30.31 14.13
N THR A 35 -4.50 29.77 13.04
CA THR A 35 -5.45 30.38 12.04
C THR A 35 -4.81 31.53 11.19
N GLN A 36 -4.99 31.76 9.87
CA GLN A 36 -6.14 31.62 8.96
C GLN A 36 -5.83 32.07 7.49
N ALA A 37 -6.65 31.59 6.53
CA ALA A 37 -7.11 32.25 5.26
C ALA A 37 -6.12 32.43 4.06
N LYS A 38 -6.49 32.45 2.77
CA LYS A 38 -7.75 32.37 1.98
C LYS A 38 -7.40 32.47 0.47
N ALA A 39 -8.12 31.76 -0.41
CA ALA A 39 -8.56 32.11 -1.79
C ALA A 39 -8.87 30.79 -2.53
N ASP A 40 -10.11 30.40 -2.81
CA ASP A 40 -11.11 30.92 -3.76
C ASP A 40 -10.73 30.74 -5.24
N ALA A 41 -11.37 29.76 -5.89
CA ALA A 41 -11.96 29.92 -7.21
C ALA A 41 -13.00 28.80 -7.47
N THR A 42 -14.24 29.22 -7.64
CA THR A 42 -15.43 28.42 -7.97
C THR A 42 -15.66 28.43 -9.49
N GLY A 43 -16.20 27.32 -10.02
CA GLY A 43 -17.01 27.29 -11.24
C GLY A 43 -16.38 26.49 -12.39
N VAL A 44 -17.08 25.62 -13.13
CA VAL A 44 -18.52 25.49 -13.34
C VAL A 44 -18.84 24.04 -13.72
N ALA A 45 -20.02 23.59 -13.30
CA ALA A 45 -20.69 22.37 -13.69
C ALA A 45 -20.83 22.17 -15.21
N GLN A 46 -20.94 20.92 -15.66
CA GLN A 46 -22.17 20.47 -16.30
C GLN A 46 -22.25 18.94 -16.44
N SER A 47 -23.37 18.45 -15.94
CA SER A 47 -23.94 17.13 -16.06
C SER A 47 -24.06 16.67 -17.52
N LYS A 48 -23.83 15.38 -17.78
CA LYS A 48 -24.61 14.66 -18.79
C LYS A 48 -24.88 13.23 -18.36
N ALA A 49 -26.16 12.92 -18.37
CA ALA A 49 -26.76 11.71 -17.87
C ALA A 49 -26.54 10.49 -18.79
N THR A 50 -26.85 9.34 -18.17
CA THR A 50 -27.39 8.12 -18.79
C THR A 50 -26.37 7.09 -19.25
N GLN A 51 -26.20 6.04 -18.45
CA GLN A 51 -26.95 4.81 -18.73
C GLN A 51 -27.10 3.92 -17.48
N PRO A 52 -28.27 3.29 -17.30
CA PRO A 52 -28.52 2.31 -16.27
C PRO A 52 -27.96 0.96 -16.71
N ALA A 53 -27.17 0.32 -15.87
CA ALA A 53 -26.91 -1.11 -15.99
C ALA A 53 -27.16 -1.75 -14.64
N LYS A 54 -28.43 -2.10 -14.45
CA LYS A 54 -28.86 -3.21 -13.60
C LYS A 54 -28.00 -4.43 -13.96
N ALA A 55 -27.00 -4.75 -13.15
CA ALA A 55 -26.47 -6.09 -13.02
C ALA A 55 -26.68 -6.42 -11.54
N SER A 56 -27.92 -6.77 -11.19
CA SER A 56 -28.21 -8.14 -10.79
C SER A 56 -27.35 -8.52 -9.60
N ASP A 57 -27.79 -8.03 -8.45
CA ASP A 57 -27.96 -8.81 -7.23
C ASP A 57 -28.09 -10.31 -7.55
N ASP A 58 -26.96 -11.02 -7.54
CA ASP A 58 -26.88 -12.49 -7.46
C ASP A 58 -25.51 -12.92 -6.91
N GLU A 59 -24.88 -12.15 -6.01
CA GLU A 59 -23.43 -12.28 -5.83
C GLU A 59 -22.97 -12.29 -4.39
N GLY A 60 -23.53 -13.20 -3.59
CA GLY A 60 -22.97 -13.56 -2.29
C GLY A 60 -21.59 -14.26 -2.38
N THR A 61 -21.01 -14.42 -3.57
CA THR A 61 -19.75 -15.16 -3.78
C THR A 61 -18.73 -14.45 -4.68
N ARG A 62 -19.10 -13.43 -5.46
CA ARG A 62 -18.12 -12.66 -6.25
C ARG A 62 -17.38 -11.61 -5.44
N VAL A 63 -16.13 -11.37 -5.82
CA VAL A 63 -15.24 -10.35 -5.25
C VAL A 63 -14.80 -9.34 -6.33
N SER A 64 -14.83 -8.05 -6.00
CA SER A 64 -14.42 -6.96 -6.90
C SER A 64 -12.90 -6.82 -6.92
N ILE A 65 -12.26 -6.93 -8.09
CA ILE A 65 -10.80 -6.86 -8.22
C ILE A 65 -10.24 -5.45 -8.01
N ASN A 66 -11.05 -4.41 -8.25
CA ASN A 66 -10.62 -3.03 -8.04
C ASN A 66 -10.81 -2.56 -6.60
N SER A 67 -11.77 -3.15 -5.87
CA SER A 67 -12.16 -2.67 -4.54
C SER A 67 -11.77 -3.61 -3.39
N ALA A 68 -11.61 -4.91 -3.65
CA ALA A 68 -11.34 -5.88 -2.59
C ALA A 68 -9.94 -5.76 -2.00
N SER A 69 -9.81 -6.18 -0.73
CA SER A 69 -8.53 -6.32 -0.04
C SER A 69 -7.73 -7.51 -0.56
N ALA A 70 -6.43 -7.54 -0.29
CA ALA A 70 -5.60 -8.69 -0.65
C ALA A 70 -6.06 -9.97 0.08
N GLU A 71 -6.55 -9.83 1.31
CA GLU A 71 -7.08 -10.92 2.12
C GLU A 71 -8.35 -11.49 1.51
N ASP A 72 -9.27 -10.65 1.05
CA ASP A 72 -10.53 -11.09 0.44
C ASP A 72 -10.28 -11.79 -0.90
N LEU A 73 -9.40 -11.23 -1.74
CA LEU A 73 -8.98 -11.86 -2.98
C LEU A 73 -8.35 -13.24 -2.72
N ALA A 74 -7.46 -13.35 -1.73
CA ALA A 74 -6.82 -14.62 -1.39
C ALA A 74 -7.80 -15.66 -0.78
N ARG A 75 -8.90 -15.21 -0.17
CA ARG A 75 -9.94 -16.11 0.39
C ARG A 75 -10.87 -16.66 -0.68
N VAL A 76 -11.27 -15.81 -1.62
CA VAL A 76 -12.26 -16.16 -2.65
C VAL A 76 -11.61 -16.84 -3.85
N MET A 77 -10.41 -16.43 -4.24
CA MET A 77 -9.74 -16.94 -5.42
C MET A 77 -8.99 -18.24 -5.15
N ASN A 78 -9.30 -19.27 -5.93
CA ASN A 78 -8.66 -20.57 -5.82
C ASN A 78 -7.26 -20.56 -6.46
N GLY A 79 -6.23 -20.95 -5.69
CA GLY A 79 -4.82 -20.96 -6.13
C GLY A 79 -4.12 -19.60 -6.03
N VAL A 80 -4.78 -18.59 -5.45
CA VAL A 80 -4.24 -17.25 -5.20
C VAL A 80 -4.06 -17.08 -3.69
N GLY A 81 -2.81 -17.12 -3.24
CA GLY A 81 -2.47 -16.81 -1.85
C GLY A 81 -2.20 -15.31 -1.65
N LEU A 82 -1.95 -14.91 -0.40
CA LEU A 82 -1.70 -13.51 -0.01
C LEU A 82 -0.67 -12.80 -0.88
N LYS A 83 0.44 -13.46 -1.26
CA LYS A 83 1.48 -12.85 -2.11
C LYS A 83 0.96 -12.45 -3.50
N LYS A 84 0.13 -13.30 -4.13
CA LYS A 84 -0.44 -13.02 -5.45
C LYS A 84 -1.54 -11.98 -5.35
N ALA A 85 -2.36 -12.06 -4.30
CA ALA A 85 -3.39 -11.06 -4.05
C ALA A 85 -2.78 -9.67 -3.78
N GLN A 86 -1.68 -9.59 -3.03
CA GLN A 86 -0.93 -8.34 -2.87
C GLN A 86 -0.41 -7.82 -4.20
N ALA A 87 0.09 -8.69 -5.09
CA ALA A 87 0.50 -8.26 -6.42
C ALA A 87 -0.64 -7.63 -7.23
N ILE A 88 -1.88 -8.12 -7.08
CA ILE A 88 -3.08 -7.52 -7.72
C ILE A 88 -3.31 -6.11 -7.20
N VAL A 89 -3.24 -5.92 -5.87
CA VAL A 89 -3.40 -4.61 -5.23
C VAL A 89 -2.28 -3.65 -5.66
N SER A 90 -1.02 -4.08 -5.60
CA SER A 90 0.11 -3.26 -6.04
C SER A 90 0.01 -2.89 -7.52
N TYR A 91 -0.44 -3.82 -8.37
CA TYR A 91 -0.61 -3.53 -9.79
C TYR A 91 -1.67 -2.45 -10.03
N ARG A 92 -2.83 -2.50 -9.34
CA ARG A 92 -3.85 -1.45 -9.51
C ARG A 92 -3.44 -0.10 -8.91
N GLU A 93 -2.55 -0.11 -7.91
CA GLU A 93 -1.98 1.12 -7.34
C GLU A 93 -0.94 1.77 -8.27
N GLU A 94 -0.17 0.95 -9.00
CA GLU A 94 0.89 1.43 -9.90
C GLU A 94 0.38 1.76 -11.31
N TYR A 95 -0.48 0.91 -11.88
CA TYR A 95 -0.96 1.01 -13.27
C TYR A 95 -2.39 1.54 -13.37
N GLY A 96 -3.10 1.66 -12.24
CA GLY A 96 -4.51 2.05 -12.18
C GLY A 96 -5.48 0.87 -12.19
N PRO A 97 -6.80 1.13 -12.10
CA PRO A 97 -7.81 0.09 -11.99
C PRO A 97 -7.85 -0.81 -13.24
N PHE A 98 -8.18 -2.08 -13.04
CA PHE A 98 -8.38 -3.06 -14.10
C PHE A 98 -9.63 -2.72 -14.90
N LYS A 99 -9.52 -2.79 -16.23
CA LYS A 99 -10.64 -2.56 -17.15
C LYS A 99 -11.40 -3.84 -17.44
N THR A 100 -10.69 -4.96 -17.41
CA THR A 100 -11.24 -6.30 -17.61
C THR A 100 -10.70 -7.26 -16.56
N VAL A 101 -11.42 -8.35 -16.31
CA VAL A 101 -10.94 -9.42 -15.41
C VAL A 101 -9.69 -10.11 -16.00
N GLU A 102 -9.54 -10.08 -17.32
CA GLU A 102 -8.42 -10.68 -18.04
C GLU A 102 -7.10 -9.90 -17.86
N ASP A 103 -7.19 -8.61 -17.53
CA ASP A 103 -6.02 -7.77 -17.23
C ASP A 103 -5.22 -8.30 -16.03
N LEU A 104 -5.84 -9.13 -15.18
CA LEU A 104 -5.13 -9.84 -14.11
C LEU A 104 -3.98 -10.70 -14.63
N LYS A 105 -3.97 -11.12 -15.90
CA LYS A 105 -2.86 -11.85 -16.53
C LYS A 105 -1.56 -11.02 -16.61
N GLN A 106 -1.65 -9.70 -16.50
CA GLN A 106 -0.50 -8.79 -16.47
C GLN A 106 0.16 -8.75 -15.08
N VAL A 107 -0.52 -9.23 -14.05
CA VAL A 107 -0.02 -9.20 -12.67
C VAL A 107 1.02 -10.32 -12.47
N PRO A 108 2.20 -10.02 -11.90
CA PRO A 108 3.23 -11.03 -11.68
C PRO A 108 2.71 -12.16 -10.76
N GLY A 109 2.77 -13.39 -11.26
CA GLY A 109 2.27 -14.58 -10.55
C GLY A 109 0.79 -14.91 -10.77
N MET A 110 0.07 -14.10 -11.54
CA MET A 110 -1.28 -14.38 -12.04
C MET A 110 -1.21 -14.86 -13.49
N GLY A 111 -1.03 -16.17 -13.69
CA GLY A 111 -1.08 -16.77 -15.02
C GLY A 111 -2.50 -16.95 -15.55
N SER A 112 -2.64 -17.16 -16.87
CA SER A 112 -3.94 -17.39 -17.53
C SER A 112 -4.78 -18.45 -16.82
N SER A 113 -4.18 -19.59 -16.46
CA SER A 113 -4.90 -20.69 -15.81
C SER A 113 -5.49 -20.32 -14.44
N LEU A 114 -4.85 -19.39 -13.71
CA LEU A 114 -5.39 -18.89 -12.44
C LEU A 114 -6.50 -17.87 -12.66
N VAL A 115 -6.42 -17.07 -13.72
CA VAL A 115 -7.48 -16.13 -14.05
C VAL A 115 -8.71 -16.91 -14.52
N GLU A 116 -8.55 -17.83 -15.47
CA GLU A 116 -9.63 -18.62 -16.07
C GLU A 116 -10.44 -19.41 -15.02
N ARG A 117 -9.77 -20.05 -14.06
CA ARG A 117 -10.46 -20.79 -12.98
C ARG A 117 -11.25 -19.89 -12.01
N ASN A 118 -10.94 -18.59 -11.96
CA ASN A 118 -11.53 -17.65 -11.02
C ASN A 118 -12.51 -16.68 -11.70
N LEU A 119 -12.67 -16.70 -13.03
CA LEU A 119 -13.57 -15.78 -13.75
C LEU A 119 -15.01 -15.76 -13.19
N ALA A 120 -15.51 -16.90 -12.71
CA ALA A 120 -16.86 -17.01 -12.16
C ALA A 120 -17.04 -16.26 -10.82
N VAL A 121 -15.97 -16.06 -10.06
CA VAL A 121 -15.98 -15.43 -8.73
C VAL A 121 -15.40 -14.01 -8.73
N LEU A 122 -15.06 -13.47 -9.90
CA LEU A 122 -14.47 -12.14 -10.03
C LEU A 122 -15.44 -11.16 -10.69
N THR A 123 -15.45 -9.93 -10.18
CA THR A 123 -16.10 -8.76 -10.79
C THR A 123 -15.12 -7.59 -10.81
N LEU A 124 -15.44 -6.53 -11.57
CA LEU A 124 -14.66 -5.29 -11.60
C LEU A 124 -14.88 -4.45 -10.34
#